data_AF-A0A2Z3YSB3-F1
#
_entry.id   AF-A0A2Z3YSB3-F1
#
_cell.length_a   1.000
_cell.length_b   1.000
_cell.length_c   1.000
_cell.angle_alpha   90.00
_cell.angle_beta   90.00
_cell.angle_gamma   90.00
#
_symmetry.space_group_name_H-M   'P 1'
#
loop_
_entity.id
_entity.type
_entity.pdbx_description
1 polymer ?
#
loop_
_entity_poly.entity_id
_entity_poly.type
_entity_poly.pdbx_seq_one_letter_code
_entity_poly.pdbx_strand_id
1 'polypeptide(L)'
;MTYTSDNRNDADAIPPRPPGAGGRPARNIDLGGDSGALLAAVPGMLGFRPENSMIFLGLSRPQGDAGDTPERCGSSSEVGPVIRADLTEESVLSATVALERANRGRSECGVVIAVVGGDAGPLVDAAAERFREAGIRVVAGFVATDLCAGALWWEIPLDGAGNGAACSPGRGAGGRLPDPADSPTVGDGRSRVPGQQEFNEQLDTREIPVTLVDRLPASWVDEPRWEEFPADTSGYRDIAGLCSLVDDLGELLEQHCSDRTPKRGTHRGAQRGQGRKQAAPGAEAGGTGAGVTDRENPGEAVAEQIGCVVSLLETEGVATFVAAACDRDDMYPVFAVLAAGPRGAAVRTLLTVTAGLSRGLLRQRALALLAVAAWCSSGGVLAHRASHRAVAEITGRYRYRWMTGRGRDLRHGLRRAERTLALAGPVMEAAERGGPSPVVSQMLDRGIELVDRAASRCPGSALEELAGVLDRVLDRQEVNDVRNELDRRVRR
;
A
#
# COMPACT_ATOMS: atom_id res chain seq x y z
N MET A 1 27.66 -17.57 -29.33
CA MET A 1 26.60 -16.80 -30.01
C MET A 1 26.25 -15.64 -29.11
N THR A 2 26.61 -14.45 -29.56
CA THR A 2 26.56 -13.18 -28.85
C THR A 2 25.51 -12.35 -29.57
N TYR A 3 24.54 -11.79 -28.84
CA TYR A 3 23.63 -10.79 -29.40
C TYR A 3 23.72 -9.54 -28.53
N THR A 4 24.40 -8.54 -29.09
CA THR A 4 24.37 -7.13 -28.71
C THR A 4 23.47 -6.42 -29.71
N SER A 5 22.46 -5.70 -29.23
CA SER A 5 21.79 -4.68 -30.04
C SER A 5 21.74 -3.39 -29.24
N ASP A 6 22.62 -2.48 -29.63
CA ASP A 6 22.56 -1.06 -29.37
C ASP A 6 21.21 -0.49 -29.82
N ASN A 7 20.60 0.35 -28.99
CA ASN A 7 19.62 1.34 -29.44
C ASN A 7 19.97 2.68 -28.79
N ARG A 8 20.85 3.42 -29.48
CA ARG A 8 20.88 4.88 -29.42
C ARG A 8 19.77 5.37 -30.33
N ASN A 9 18.84 6.16 -29.81
CA ASN A 9 18.04 7.04 -30.65
C ASN A 9 18.23 8.46 -30.13
N ASP A 10 18.64 9.29 -31.08
CA ASP A 10 18.99 10.68 -30.96
C ASP A 10 17.81 11.54 -30.46
N ALA A 11 18.14 12.44 -29.55
CA ALA A 11 17.37 13.63 -29.29
C ALA A 11 17.50 14.56 -30.51
N ASP A 12 16.38 14.89 -31.15
CA ASP A 12 16.04 16.23 -31.71
C ASP A 12 14.92 16.12 -32.74
N ALA A 13 13.70 16.47 -32.33
CA ALA A 13 12.67 17.16 -33.14
C ALA A 13 11.35 17.24 -32.34
N ILE A 14 11.19 18.28 -31.52
CA ILE A 14 9.88 18.66 -30.95
C ILE A 14 9.23 19.65 -31.92
N PRO A 15 8.04 19.37 -32.51
CA PRO A 15 7.27 20.41 -33.18
C PRO A 15 6.51 21.25 -32.14
N PRO A 16 6.28 22.56 -32.38
CA PRO A 16 5.65 23.44 -31.40
C PRO A 16 4.15 23.13 -31.26
N ARG A 17 3.66 23.10 -30.02
CA ARG A 17 2.21 22.99 -29.71
C ARG A 17 1.46 24.25 -30.17
N PRO A 18 0.25 24.11 -30.74
CA PRO A 18 -0.60 25.27 -31.03
C PRO A 18 -1.19 25.87 -29.74
N PRO A 19 -1.34 27.21 -29.66
CA PRO A 19 -1.97 27.87 -28.54
C PRO A 19 -3.49 27.83 -28.69
N GLY A 20 -4.20 27.24 -27.71
CA GLY A 20 -5.66 27.34 -27.61
C GLY A 20 -6.42 26.01 -27.57
N ALA A 21 -6.13 25.16 -26.59
CA ALA A 21 -7.06 24.08 -26.19
C ALA A 21 -7.48 24.31 -24.74
N GLY A 22 -8.63 24.96 -24.57
CA GLY A 22 -9.26 25.18 -23.28
C GLY A 22 -9.48 23.88 -22.53
N GLY A 23 -9.31 23.94 -21.21
CA GLY A 23 -9.49 22.82 -20.29
C GLY A 23 -10.82 22.12 -20.53
N ARG A 24 -10.75 20.87 -20.98
CA ARG A 24 -11.89 19.96 -20.93
C ARG A 24 -12.07 19.48 -19.48
N PRO A 25 -13.31 19.39 -18.98
CA PRO A 25 -13.57 18.84 -17.65
C PRO A 25 -13.14 17.37 -17.60
N ALA A 26 -12.57 16.99 -16.45
CA ALA A 26 -12.14 15.64 -16.12
C ALA A 26 -13.26 14.64 -16.37
N ARG A 27 -12.97 13.56 -17.09
CA ARG A 27 -13.88 12.44 -17.25
C ARG A 27 -13.68 11.51 -16.06
N ASN A 28 -14.70 11.38 -15.23
CA ASN A 28 -14.81 10.33 -14.22
C ASN A 28 -14.61 8.96 -14.88
N ILE A 29 -14.09 7.99 -14.12
CA ILE A 29 -14.06 6.59 -14.55
C ILE A 29 -15.50 6.16 -14.84
N ASP A 30 -15.84 6.20 -16.12
CA ASP A 30 -17.01 5.56 -16.68
C ASP A 30 -16.65 4.07 -16.73
N LEU A 31 -17.31 3.22 -15.94
CA LEU A 31 -17.21 1.76 -16.09
C LEU A 31 -17.94 1.31 -17.38
N GLY A 32 -17.79 2.09 -18.45
CA GLY A 32 -18.47 1.93 -19.71
C GLY A 32 -18.05 0.64 -20.37
N GLY A 33 -19.04 -0.21 -20.67
CA GLY A 33 -19.09 -1.20 -21.75
C GLY A 33 -18.03 -2.31 -21.87
N ASP A 34 -16.84 -2.18 -21.27
CA ASP A 34 -15.70 -3.06 -21.53
C ASP A 34 -15.21 -3.75 -20.25
N SER A 35 -15.94 -4.79 -19.84
CA SER A 35 -15.54 -5.68 -18.75
C SER A 35 -14.15 -6.31 -18.98
N GLY A 36 -13.70 -6.42 -20.23
CA GLY A 36 -12.36 -6.90 -20.56
C GLY A 36 -11.28 -5.94 -20.07
N ALA A 37 -11.47 -4.63 -20.21
CA ALA A 37 -10.55 -3.62 -19.69
C ALA A 37 -10.46 -3.62 -18.16
N LEU A 38 -11.59 -3.85 -17.46
CA LEU A 38 -11.62 -4.00 -16.01
C LEU A 38 -10.81 -5.22 -15.56
N LEU A 39 -11.04 -6.38 -16.19
CA LEU A 39 -10.31 -7.61 -15.90
C LEU A 39 -8.81 -7.47 -16.20
N ALA A 40 -8.44 -6.81 -17.30
CA ALA A 40 -7.05 -6.55 -17.64
C ALA A 40 -6.32 -5.64 -16.63
N ALA A 41 -7.06 -4.80 -15.89
CA ALA A 41 -6.49 -3.92 -14.87
C ALA A 41 -6.23 -4.63 -13.54
N VAL A 42 -6.82 -5.81 -13.31
CA VAL A 42 -6.73 -6.55 -12.04
C VAL A 42 -5.30 -6.86 -11.61
N PRO A 43 -4.38 -7.30 -12.48
CA PRO A 43 -2.99 -7.50 -12.09
C PRO A 43 -2.31 -6.19 -11.64
N GLY A 44 -2.69 -5.05 -12.23
CA GLY A 44 -2.21 -3.74 -11.81
C GLY A 44 -2.75 -3.34 -10.44
N MET A 45 -4.02 -3.64 -10.16
CA MET A 45 -4.66 -3.38 -8.87
C MET A 45 -4.10 -4.25 -7.74
N LEU A 46 -3.83 -5.53 -8.02
CA LEU A 46 -3.23 -6.47 -7.06
C LEU A 46 -1.70 -6.35 -7.00
N GLY A 47 -1.09 -5.76 -8.05
CA GLY A 47 0.35 -5.68 -8.35
C GLY A 47 1.08 -7.02 -8.49
N PHE A 48 0.34 -8.10 -8.68
CA PHE A 48 0.82 -9.38 -9.18
C PHE A 48 -0.24 -9.99 -10.10
N ARG A 49 0.14 -10.97 -10.90
CA ARG A 49 -0.79 -11.70 -11.76
C ARG A 49 -1.35 -12.90 -10.98
N PRO A 50 -2.62 -12.87 -10.55
CA PRO A 50 -3.20 -13.98 -9.82
C PRO A 50 -3.40 -15.17 -10.77
N GLU A 51 -3.13 -16.37 -10.27
CA GLU A 51 -3.35 -17.64 -10.95
C GLU A 51 -4.19 -18.55 -10.04
N ASN A 52 -5.08 -19.36 -10.61
CA ASN A 52 -5.98 -20.26 -9.89
C ASN A 52 -6.65 -19.59 -8.68
N SER A 53 -7.27 -18.43 -8.93
CA SER A 53 -7.75 -17.50 -7.91
C SER A 53 -9.18 -17.04 -8.16
N MET A 54 -9.90 -16.70 -7.10
CA MET A 54 -11.11 -15.89 -7.16
C MET A 54 -10.81 -14.47 -6.67
N ILE A 55 -11.35 -13.47 -7.34
CA ILE A 55 -11.07 -12.06 -7.10
C ILE A 55 -12.39 -11.35 -6.91
N PHE A 56 -12.48 -10.58 -5.82
CA PHE A 56 -13.63 -9.75 -5.50
C PHE A 56 -13.25 -8.29 -5.66
N LEU A 57 -13.95 -7.62 -6.55
CA LEU A 57 -13.81 -6.20 -6.81
C LEU A 57 -15.00 -5.49 -6.15
N GLY A 58 -14.77 -4.85 -5.00
CA GLY A 58 -15.77 -3.99 -4.39
C GLY A 58 -16.09 -2.81 -5.30
N LEU A 59 -17.36 -2.45 -5.40
CA LEU A 59 -17.83 -1.27 -6.12
C LEU A 59 -18.59 -0.38 -5.15
N SER A 60 -18.35 0.92 -5.17
CA SER A 60 -19.10 1.90 -4.40
C SER A 60 -19.55 3.05 -5.29
N ARG A 61 -20.70 3.64 -5.00
CA ARG A 61 -21.08 4.91 -5.61
C ARG A 61 -20.75 6.05 -4.66
N PRO A 62 -20.16 7.15 -5.15
CA PRO A 62 -20.06 8.36 -4.35
C PRO A 62 -21.47 8.82 -3.99
N GLN A 63 -21.69 9.10 -2.72
CA GLN A 63 -22.97 9.57 -2.21
C GLN A 63 -23.26 10.94 -2.84
N GLY A 64 -24.05 10.96 -3.91
CA GLY A 64 -24.48 12.21 -4.53
C GLY A 64 -25.31 13.02 -3.54
N ASP A 65 -25.00 14.31 -3.40
CA ASP A 65 -25.84 15.25 -2.66
C ASP A 65 -27.30 15.08 -3.11
N ALA A 66 -28.20 14.89 -2.16
CA ALA A 66 -29.61 14.52 -2.37
C ALA A 66 -30.46 15.62 -3.05
N GLY A 67 -29.85 16.50 -3.84
CA GLY A 67 -30.48 17.64 -4.52
C GLY A 67 -30.53 17.57 -6.04
N ASP A 68 -29.79 16.66 -6.70
CA ASP A 68 -29.75 16.63 -8.17
C ASP A 68 -30.80 15.69 -8.78
N THR A 69 -31.58 16.28 -9.69
CA THR A 69 -32.68 15.64 -10.42
C THR A 69 -32.27 14.38 -11.20
N PRO A 70 -33.13 13.34 -11.24
CA PRO A 70 -32.77 11.97 -11.62
C PRO A 70 -32.48 11.71 -13.12
N GLU A 71 -32.38 12.71 -13.99
CA GLU A 71 -32.39 12.48 -15.44
C GLU A 71 -31.03 12.58 -16.15
N ARG A 72 -29.91 12.91 -15.47
CA ARG A 72 -28.59 13.03 -16.15
C ARG A 72 -27.36 12.55 -15.38
N CYS A 73 -27.48 11.75 -14.33
CA CYS A 73 -26.31 11.14 -13.68
C CYS A 73 -25.83 9.90 -14.44
N GLY A 74 -24.70 10.02 -15.13
CA GLY A 74 -23.92 8.86 -15.57
C GLY A 74 -23.58 7.99 -14.36
N SER A 75 -23.84 6.69 -14.48
CA SER A 75 -23.72 5.69 -13.42
C SER A 75 -22.26 5.29 -13.14
N SER A 76 -21.38 6.26 -12.85
CA SER A 76 -19.99 5.96 -12.50
C SER A 76 -19.94 5.30 -11.12
N SER A 77 -19.61 4.02 -11.07
CA SER A 77 -19.28 3.34 -9.82
C SER A 77 -17.76 3.36 -9.67
N GLU A 78 -17.27 3.64 -8.47
CA GLU A 78 -15.85 3.62 -8.13
C GLU A 78 -15.43 2.21 -7.72
N VAL A 79 -14.24 1.81 -8.14
CA VAL A 79 -13.63 0.55 -7.70
C VAL A 79 -13.13 0.75 -6.26
N GLY A 80 -13.67 -0.05 -5.36
CA GLY A 80 -13.31 -0.09 -3.95
C GLY A 80 -12.26 -1.17 -3.65
N PRO A 81 -12.30 -1.82 -2.47
CA PRO A 81 -11.31 -2.83 -2.10
C PRO A 81 -11.30 -4.00 -3.09
N VAL A 82 -10.10 -4.45 -3.45
CA VAL A 82 -9.88 -5.63 -4.31
C VAL A 82 -9.28 -6.74 -3.45
N ILE A 83 -9.97 -7.87 -3.37
CA ILE A 83 -9.55 -9.00 -2.54
C ILE A 83 -9.36 -10.22 -3.42
N ARG A 84 -8.23 -10.92 -3.25
CA ARG A 84 -7.93 -12.18 -3.90
C ARG A 84 -8.05 -13.33 -2.91
N ALA A 85 -8.63 -14.44 -3.35
CA ALA A 85 -8.73 -15.71 -2.66
C ALA A 85 -8.16 -16.84 -3.52
N ASP A 86 -7.58 -17.86 -2.90
CA ASP A 86 -7.34 -19.13 -3.59
C ASP A 86 -8.68 -19.82 -3.90
N LEU A 87 -8.70 -20.72 -4.89
CA LEU A 87 -9.89 -21.52 -5.22
C LEU A 87 -10.13 -22.67 -4.21
N THR A 88 -10.34 -22.30 -2.95
CA THR A 88 -10.82 -23.19 -1.89
C THR A 88 -11.99 -22.53 -1.17
N GLU A 89 -12.95 -23.33 -0.71
CA GLU A 89 -14.16 -22.84 -0.04
C GLU A 89 -13.84 -21.94 1.17
N GLU A 90 -12.93 -22.39 2.04
CA GLU A 90 -12.50 -21.63 3.21
C GLU A 90 -11.89 -20.26 2.82
N SER A 91 -11.05 -20.22 1.78
CA SER A 91 -10.40 -18.97 1.33
C SER A 91 -11.41 -18.01 0.72
N VAL A 92 -12.34 -18.53 -0.07
CA VAL A 92 -13.41 -17.77 -0.73
C VAL A 92 -14.33 -17.16 0.32
N LEU A 93 -14.80 -17.94 1.29
CA LEU A 93 -15.65 -17.45 2.37
C LEU A 93 -14.93 -16.42 3.25
N SER A 94 -13.66 -16.67 3.60
CA SER A 94 -12.87 -15.70 4.38
C SER A 94 -12.70 -14.37 3.65
N ALA A 95 -12.44 -14.41 2.34
CA ALA A 95 -12.32 -13.22 1.52
C ALA A 95 -13.64 -12.45 1.38
N THR A 96 -14.79 -13.12 1.34
CA THR A 96 -16.09 -12.44 1.34
C THR A 96 -16.31 -11.65 2.63
N VAL A 97 -15.94 -12.21 3.79
CA VAL A 97 -16.01 -11.54 5.09
C VAL A 97 -15.05 -10.36 5.16
N ALA A 98 -13.84 -10.50 4.62
CA ALA A 98 -12.88 -9.41 4.53
C ALA A 98 -13.41 -8.25 3.68
N LEU A 99 -14.05 -8.55 2.55
CA LEU A 99 -14.65 -7.53 1.67
C LEU A 99 -15.84 -6.84 2.35
N GLU A 100 -16.69 -7.61 3.03
CA GLU A 100 -17.81 -7.08 3.82
C GLU A 100 -17.32 -6.08 4.86
N ARG A 101 -16.25 -6.42 5.61
CA ARG A 101 -15.64 -5.52 6.59
C ARG A 101 -15.03 -4.29 5.93
N ALA A 102 -14.32 -4.45 4.80
CA ALA A 102 -13.70 -3.35 4.08
C ALA A 102 -14.73 -2.37 3.47
N ASN A 103 -15.93 -2.86 3.18
CA ASN A 103 -17.05 -2.05 2.70
C ASN A 103 -17.93 -1.47 3.83
N ARG A 104 -17.61 -1.73 5.11
CA ARG A 104 -18.38 -1.21 6.24
C ARG A 104 -18.35 0.32 6.22
N GLY A 105 -19.53 0.94 6.19
CA GLY A 105 -19.68 2.41 6.17
C GLY A 105 -19.76 3.03 4.76
N ARG A 106 -19.68 2.24 3.69
CA ARG A 106 -19.93 2.71 2.32
C ARG A 106 -21.42 2.52 1.95
N SER A 107 -22.00 3.49 1.25
CA SER A 107 -23.37 3.39 0.71
C SER A 107 -23.37 2.79 -0.70
N GLU A 108 -24.39 1.97 -1.02
CA GLU A 108 -24.56 1.31 -2.32
C GLU A 108 -23.36 0.42 -2.76
N CYS A 109 -23.02 -0.57 -1.93
CA CYS A 109 -21.95 -1.52 -2.21
C CYS A 109 -22.37 -2.59 -3.22
N GLY A 110 -21.62 -2.70 -4.31
CA GLY A 110 -21.65 -3.82 -5.24
C GLY A 110 -20.38 -4.65 -5.17
N VAL A 111 -20.40 -5.85 -5.74
CA VAL A 111 -19.20 -6.67 -5.94
C VAL A 111 -19.19 -7.30 -7.32
N VAL A 112 -18.04 -7.29 -7.97
CA VAL A 112 -17.77 -8.11 -9.16
C VAL A 112 -16.91 -9.30 -8.73
N ILE A 113 -17.29 -10.49 -9.17
CA ILE A 113 -16.54 -11.73 -8.94
C ILE A 113 -15.78 -12.06 -10.23
N ALA A 114 -14.47 -12.27 -10.15
CA ALA A 114 -13.66 -12.72 -11.27
C ALA A 114 -12.87 -13.97 -10.88
N VAL A 115 -13.02 -15.04 -11.66
CA VAL A 115 -12.28 -16.29 -11.50
C VAL A 115 -11.16 -16.32 -12.53
N VAL A 116 -9.94 -16.61 -12.10
CA VAL A 116 -8.75 -16.62 -12.96
C VAL A 116 -8.07 -17.97 -12.87
N GLY A 117 -8.13 -18.75 -13.96
CA GLY A 117 -7.60 -20.10 -14.02
C GLY A 117 -8.35 -21.07 -13.09
N GLY A 118 -8.64 -22.28 -13.57
CA GLY A 118 -9.32 -23.31 -12.78
C GLY A 118 -10.86 -23.28 -12.83
N ASP A 119 -11.46 -24.31 -12.25
CA ASP A 119 -12.92 -24.47 -12.14
C ASP A 119 -13.38 -24.04 -10.75
N ALA A 120 -14.30 -23.09 -10.70
CA ALA A 120 -14.75 -22.46 -9.47
C ALA A 120 -16.28 -22.38 -9.35
N GLY A 121 -17.04 -23.08 -10.20
CA GLY A 121 -18.51 -22.95 -10.24
C GLY A 121 -19.18 -22.98 -8.86
N PRO A 122 -19.01 -24.06 -8.07
CA PRO A 122 -19.59 -24.15 -6.73
C PRO A 122 -19.10 -23.07 -5.76
N LEU A 123 -17.85 -22.61 -5.92
CA LEU A 123 -17.26 -21.57 -5.07
C LEU A 123 -17.86 -20.19 -5.39
N VAL A 124 -18.16 -19.92 -6.67
CA VAL A 124 -18.82 -18.67 -7.09
C VAL A 124 -20.22 -18.61 -6.50
N ASP A 125 -20.97 -19.71 -6.55
CA ASP A 125 -22.31 -19.80 -5.97
C ASP A 125 -22.27 -19.53 -4.46
N ALA A 126 -21.34 -20.16 -3.73
CA ALA A 126 -21.15 -19.95 -2.30
C ALA A 126 -20.78 -18.49 -1.96
N ALA A 127 -19.87 -17.88 -2.73
CA ALA A 127 -19.49 -16.49 -2.55
C ALA A 127 -20.67 -15.54 -2.83
N ALA A 128 -21.41 -15.78 -3.91
CA ALA A 128 -22.55 -14.97 -4.30
C ALA A 128 -23.69 -15.06 -3.28
N GLU A 129 -23.95 -16.24 -2.73
CA GLU A 129 -24.90 -16.43 -1.63
C GLU A 129 -24.48 -15.67 -0.38
N ARG A 130 -23.21 -15.77 0.01
CA ARG A 130 -22.68 -15.06 1.19
C ARG A 130 -22.78 -13.54 1.04
N PHE A 131 -22.52 -12.99 -0.14
CA PHE A 131 -22.72 -11.56 -0.39
C PHE A 131 -24.19 -11.15 -0.34
N ARG A 132 -25.10 -11.99 -0.89
CA ARG A 132 -26.55 -11.75 -0.81
C ARG A 132 -27.04 -11.73 0.63
N GLU A 133 -26.59 -12.64 1.48
CA GLU A 133 -26.91 -12.66 2.92
C GLU A 133 -26.41 -11.41 3.64
N ALA A 134 -25.23 -10.89 3.25
CA ALA A 134 -24.67 -9.66 3.78
C ALA A 134 -25.31 -8.38 3.22
N GLY A 135 -26.29 -8.50 2.31
CA GLY A 135 -26.94 -7.36 1.65
C GLY A 135 -26.06 -6.64 0.62
N ILE A 136 -24.97 -7.27 0.16
CA ILE A 136 -24.07 -6.75 -0.86
C ILE A 136 -24.52 -7.28 -2.23
N ARG A 137 -24.77 -6.37 -3.18
CA ARG A 137 -25.23 -6.77 -4.52
C ARG A 137 -24.08 -7.32 -5.35
N VAL A 138 -24.16 -8.57 -5.79
CA VAL A 138 -23.26 -9.08 -6.82
C VAL A 138 -23.68 -8.50 -8.17
N VAL A 139 -22.78 -7.74 -8.80
CA VAL A 139 -23.05 -6.95 -10.02
C VAL A 139 -22.78 -7.77 -11.27
N ALA A 140 -21.67 -8.50 -11.30
CA ALA A 140 -21.29 -9.35 -12.42
C ALA A 140 -20.32 -10.44 -11.97
N GLY A 141 -20.27 -11.52 -12.74
CA GLY A 141 -19.34 -12.63 -12.55
C GLY A 141 -18.56 -12.85 -13.84
N PHE A 142 -17.25 -13.05 -13.75
CA PHE A 142 -16.40 -13.30 -14.91
C PHE A 142 -15.49 -14.51 -14.67
N VAL A 143 -15.14 -15.20 -15.74
CA VAL A 143 -14.05 -16.18 -15.78
C VAL A 143 -13.06 -15.72 -16.83
N ALA A 144 -11.79 -15.72 -16.47
CA ALA A 144 -10.67 -15.53 -17.38
C ALA A 144 -9.75 -16.75 -17.32
N THR A 145 -9.27 -17.21 -18.48
CA THR A 145 -8.27 -18.29 -18.52
C THR A 145 -7.00 -17.85 -17.82
N ASP A 146 -6.68 -16.56 -17.94
CA ASP A 146 -5.52 -15.91 -17.38
C ASP A 146 -5.72 -14.38 -17.46
N LEU A 147 -4.91 -13.58 -16.78
CA LEU A 147 -4.93 -12.11 -16.83
C LEU A 147 -3.69 -11.55 -17.55
N CYS A 148 -3.47 -11.97 -18.79
CA CYS A 148 -2.53 -11.32 -19.71
C CYS A 148 -3.22 -10.82 -20.97
N ALA A 149 -2.52 -9.93 -21.69
CA ALA A 149 -2.94 -9.46 -23.00
C ALA A 149 -3.28 -10.65 -23.93
N GLY A 150 -4.47 -10.63 -24.50
CA GLY A 150 -4.94 -11.67 -25.42
C GLY A 150 -5.55 -12.91 -24.76
N ALA A 151 -5.52 -13.04 -23.42
CA ALA A 151 -6.19 -14.12 -22.70
C ALA A 151 -7.71 -14.07 -22.89
N LEU A 152 -8.37 -15.23 -22.83
CA LEU A 152 -9.81 -15.32 -23.04
C LEU A 152 -10.54 -15.04 -21.73
N TRP A 153 -11.64 -14.30 -21.83
CA TRP A 153 -12.56 -14.08 -20.71
C TRP A 153 -14.01 -14.17 -21.19
N TRP A 154 -14.90 -14.52 -20.26
CA TRP A 154 -16.35 -14.51 -20.48
C TRP A 154 -17.11 -14.28 -19.18
N GLU A 155 -18.33 -13.77 -19.30
CA GLU A 155 -19.26 -13.59 -18.18
C GLU A 155 -19.87 -14.93 -17.75
N ILE A 156 -20.06 -15.10 -16.44
CA ILE A 156 -20.74 -16.25 -15.83
C ILE A 156 -22.08 -15.84 -15.23
N PRO A 157 -23.12 -16.67 -15.39
CA PRO A 157 -24.43 -16.40 -14.79
C PRO A 157 -24.36 -16.54 -13.26
N LEU A 158 -24.95 -15.58 -12.56
CA LEU A 158 -24.95 -15.51 -11.08
C LEU A 158 -26.28 -15.93 -10.44
N ASP A 159 -27.29 -16.23 -11.25
CA ASP A 159 -28.67 -16.41 -10.79
C ASP A 159 -28.97 -17.81 -10.24
N GLY A 160 -27.96 -18.65 -10.01
CA GLY A 160 -28.12 -20.02 -9.51
C GLY A 160 -28.94 -20.94 -10.43
N ALA A 161 -29.34 -20.48 -11.62
CA ALA A 161 -30.17 -21.22 -12.57
C ALA A 161 -29.35 -22.21 -13.46
N GLY A 162 -28.04 -22.26 -13.28
CA GLY A 162 -27.14 -23.11 -14.06
C GLY A 162 -26.92 -24.47 -13.39
N ASN A 163 -27.79 -25.44 -13.67
CA ASN A 163 -27.51 -26.86 -13.42
C ASN A 163 -26.15 -27.27 -14.01
N GLY A 164 -25.10 -27.38 -13.20
CA GLY A 164 -23.92 -28.24 -13.36
C GLY A 164 -23.18 -28.27 -14.72
N ALA A 165 -23.53 -27.40 -15.67
CA ALA A 165 -22.94 -27.36 -16.98
C ALA A 165 -21.68 -26.50 -16.86
N ALA A 166 -20.55 -27.19 -16.69
CA ALA A 166 -19.19 -26.68 -16.81
C ALA A 166 -19.13 -25.43 -17.67
N CYS A 167 -18.49 -24.38 -17.14
CA CYS A 167 -18.14 -23.09 -17.77
C CYS A 167 -17.84 -23.23 -19.28
N SER A 168 -18.89 -23.35 -20.09
CA SER A 168 -18.75 -23.63 -21.51
C SER A 168 -18.71 -22.29 -22.23
N PRO A 169 -17.69 -22.03 -23.05
CA PRO A 169 -17.41 -20.70 -23.64
C PRO A 169 -18.41 -20.25 -24.74
N GLY A 170 -19.71 -20.48 -24.57
CA GLY A 170 -20.69 -20.40 -25.67
C GLY A 170 -21.92 -19.51 -25.47
N ARG A 171 -22.16 -18.88 -24.31
CA ARG A 171 -23.41 -18.12 -24.08
C ARG A 171 -23.30 -16.75 -23.41
N GLY A 172 -22.17 -16.38 -22.80
CA GLY A 172 -21.98 -15.08 -22.15
C GLY A 172 -21.26 -14.06 -23.05
N ALA A 173 -21.36 -12.78 -22.72
CA ALA A 173 -20.47 -11.76 -23.27
C ALA A 173 -19.02 -12.15 -22.94
N GLY A 174 -18.11 -12.04 -23.90
CA GLY A 174 -16.73 -12.47 -23.72
C GLY A 174 -15.84 -11.98 -24.85
N GLY A 175 -14.53 -12.14 -24.67
CA GLY A 175 -13.55 -11.63 -25.62
C GLY A 175 -12.13 -11.98 -25.23
N ARG A 176 -11.19 -11.27 -25.86
CA ARG A 176 -9.78 -11.27 -25.45
C ARG A 176 -9.54 -10.07 -24.57
N LEU A 177 -8.74 -10.26 -23.51
CA LEU A 177 -8.31 -9.16 -22.68
C LEU A 177 -7.43 -8.21 -23.49
N PRO A 178 -7.64 -6.88 -23.41
CA PRO A 178 -6.71 -5.90 -23.96
C PRO A 178 -5.36 -5.98 -23.24
N ASP A 179 -4.33 -5.34 -23.80
CA ASP A 179 -3.09 -5.13 -23.07
C ASP A 179 -3.39 -4.30 -21.81
N PRO A 180 -2.95 -4.72 -20.61
CA PRO A 180 -3.09 -3.93 -19.39
C PRO A 180 -2.56 -2.49 -19.54
N ALA A 181 -1.54 -2.26 -20.38
CA ALA A 181 -1.00 -0.94 -20.69
C ALA A 181 -1.96 -0.04 -21.49
N ASP A 182 -2.89 -0.65 -22.23
CA ASP A 182 -3.89 0.03 -23.07
C ASP A 182 -5.24 0.20 -22.37
N SER A 183 -5.39 -0.29 -21.12
CA SER A 183 -6.67 -0.21 -20.39
C SER A 183 -7.00 1.25 -20.03
N PRO A 184 -8.18 1.78 -20.43
CA PRO A 184 -8.60 3.14 -20.12
C PRO A 184 -8.80 3.41 -18.62
N THR A 185 -8.77 2.38 -17.77
CA THR A 185 -8.75 2.53 -16.30
C THR A 185 -7.50 3.21 -15.76
N VAL A 186 -6.42 3.29 -16.56
CA VAL A 186 -5.19 4.03 -16.26
C VAL A 186 -5.27 5.51 -16.72
N GLY A 187 -6.39 5.91 -17.33
CA GLY A 187 -6.62 7.27 -17.86
C GLY A 187 -7.36 8.22 -16.91
N ASP A 188 -6.80 9.42 -16.74
CA ASP A 188 -7.36 10.65 -16.15
C ASP A 188 -7.60 10.71 -14.62
N GLY A 189 -6.51 10.56 -13.86
CA GLY A 189 -5.95 11.72 -13.14
C GLY A 189 -6.52 12.18 -11.79
N ARG A 190 -7.49 11.52 -11.13
CA ARG A 190 -7.96 12.02 -9.80
C ARG A 190 -8.19 11.02 -8.65
N SER A 191 -8.03 9.72 -8.87
CA SER A 191 -7.73 8.74 -7.81
C SER A 191 -6.79 7.70 -8.39
N ARG A 192 -5.51 8.09 -8.49
CA ARG A 192 -4.47 7.28 -9.12
C ARG A 192 -3.96 6.28 -8.09
N VAL A 193 -4.29 4.99 -8.25
CA VAL A 193 -3.42 3.94 -7.71
C VAL A 193 -2.05 4.21 -8.34
N PRO A 194 -1.00 4.50 -7.54
CA PRO A 194 0.24 4.99 -8.10
C PRO A 194 0.75 4.01 -9.16
N GLY A 195 1.15 4.54 -10.31
CA GLY A 195 1.72 3.70 -11.36
C GLY A 195 2.97 2.98 -10.86
N GLN A 196 3.42 1.94 -11.57
CA GLN A 196 4.68 1.25 -11.23
C GLN A 196 5.86 2.23 -11.11
N GLN A 197 5.92 3.21 -12.01
CA GLN A 197 6.93 4.26 -11.98
C GLN A 197 6.78 5.17 -10.74
N GLU A 198 5.57 5.58 -10.38
CA GLU A 198 5.30 6.46 -9.25
C GLU A 198 5.60 5.79 -7.89
N PHE A 199 5.31 4.50 -7.76
CA PHE A 199 5.76 3.71 -6.61
C PHE A 199 7.28 3.52 -6.58
N ASN A 200 7.93 3.37 -7.73
CA ASN A 200 9.38 3.31 -7.78
C ASN A 200 10.01 4.66 -7.37
N GLU A 201 9.41 5.78 -7.81
CA GLU A 201 9.78 7.14 -7.41
C GLU A 201 9.62 7.34 -5.89
N GLN A 202 8.60 6.72 -5.27
CA GLN A 202 8.47 6.73 -3.81
C GLN A 202 9.65 6.04 -3.10
N LEU A 203 10.22 5.00 -3.71
CA LEU A 203 11.38 4.27 -3.19
C LEU A 203 12.72 4.89 -3.63
N ASP A 204 12.72 5.84 -4.55
CA ASP A 204 13.92 6.52 -5.00
C ASP A 204 14.50 7.41 -3.91
N THR A 205 15.81 7.65 -4.01
CA THR A 205 16.48 8.51 -3.04
C THR A 205 16.09 9.96 -3.26
N ARG A 206 15.79 10.63 -2.16
CA ARG A 206 15.33 12.01 -2.12
C ARG A 206 16.46 12.92 -1.68
N GLU A 207 16.28 14.20 -1.92
CA GLU A 207 17.14 15.22 -1.34
C GLU A 207 16.87 15.29 0.17
N ILE A 208 17.94 15.46 0.95
CA ILE A 208 17.84 15.63 2.40
C ILE A 208 17.31 17.04 2.65
N PRO A 209 16.19 17.19 3.39
CA PRO A 209 15.70 18.51 3.80
C PRO A 209 16.81 19.32 4.48
N VAL A 210 16.88 20.61 4.17
CA VAL A 210 17.93 21.51 4.72
C VAL A 210 17.95 21.48 6.26
N THR A 211 16.79 21.29 6.90
CA THR A 211 16.67 21.21 8.37
C THR A 211 17.35 19.98 8.97
N LEU A 212 17.57 18.93 8.17
CA LEU A 212 18.17 17.67 8.58
C LEU A 212 19.67 17.56 8.26
N VAL A 213 20.23 18.43 7.40
CA VAL A 213 21.62 18.32 6.92
C VAL A 213 22.64 18.24 8.05
N ASP A 214 22.48 19.05 9.09
CA ASP A 214 23.39 19.08 10.24
C ASP A 214 22.99 18.15 11.39
N ARG A 215 21.85 17.47 11.26
CA ARG A 215 21.28 16.59 12.31
C ARG A 215 21.43 15.11 12.00
N LEU A 216 21.49 14.74 10.71
CA LEU A 216 21.65 13.35 10.33
C LEU A 216 23.09 12.88 10.59
N PRO A 217 23.27 11.74 11.27
CA PRO A 217 24.60 11.16 11.43
C PRO A 217 25.16 10.73 10.07
N ALA A 218 26.49 10.60 10.00
CA ALA A 218 27.20 10.24 8.77
C ALA A 218 26.67 8.95 8.12
N SER A 219 26.11 8.03 8.92
CA SER A 219 25.46 6.80 8.44
C SER A 219 24.28 6.99 7.50
N TRP A 220 23.68 8.19 7.43
CA TRP A 220 22.58 8.51 6.51
C TRP A 220 23.07 8.95 5.13
N VAL A 221 24.19 9.67 5.07
CA VAL A 221 24.64 10.35 3.84
C VAL A 221 25.82 9.62 3.21
N ASP A 222 26.76 9.16 4.04
CA ASP A 222 27.98 8.50 3.64
C ASP A 222 27.93 6.99 3.93
N GLU A 223 28.88 6.24 3.37
CA GLU A 223 29.19 4.93 3.92
C GLU A 223 29.63 5.13 5.37
N PRO A 224 28.88 4.62 6.37
CA PRO A 224 29.23 4.85 7.76
C PRO A 224 30.68 4.45 7.97
N ARG A 225 31.47 5.32 8.60
CA ARG A 225 32.71 4.88 9.22
C ARG A 225 32.29 3.89 10.31
N TRP A 226 32.50 2.62 9.99
CA TRP A 226 32.47 1.39 10.79
C TRP A 226 32.65 1.46 12.33
N GLU A 227 33.13 2.56 12.89
CA GLU A 227 33.42 2.78 14.31
C GLU A 227 32.28 3.48 15.09
N GLU A 228 31.25 4.02 14.42
CA GLU A 228 30.28 4.94 15.05
C GLU A 228 29.10 4.28 15.81
N PHE A 229 28.97 2.95 15.80
CA PHE A 229 27.88 2.30 16.53
C PHE A 229 28.40 1.60 17.79
N PRO A 230 28.15 2.14 19.00
CA PRO A 230 28.59 1.50 20.23
C PRO A 230 27.92 0.13 20.36
N ALA A 231 28.74 -0.91 20.52
CA ALA A 231 28.33 -2.31 20.51
C ALA A 231 27.56 -2.76 21.78
N ASP A 232 27.23 -1.84 22.70
CA ASP A 232 26.84 -2.20 24.06
C ASP A 232 25.73 -1.31 24.65
N THR A 233 24.63 -1.12 23.92
CA THR A 233 23.38 -0.61 24.50
C THR A 233 22.44 -1.76 24.84
N SER A 234 21.96 -1.77 26.08
CA SER A 234 21.08 -2.80 26.62
C SER A 234 19.83 -2.98 25.75
N GLY A 235 19.73 -4.10 25.03
CA GLY A 235 18.73 -4.26 23.97
C GLY A 235 17.25 -4.11 24.37
N TYR A 236 16.90 -4.16 25.66
CA TYR A 236 15.51 -3.90 26.08
C TYR A 236 15.11 -2.41 26.03
N ARG A 237 16.04 -1.48 26.34
CA ARG A 237 15.76 -0.04 26.28
C ARG A 237 15.51 0.41 24.85
N ASP A 238 16.24 -0.19 23.92
CA ASP A 238 16.12 0.11 22.51
C ASP A 238 14.80 -0.44 21.93
N ILE A 239 14.31 -1.59 22.41
CA ILE A 239 12.97 -2.09 22.05
C ILE A 239 11.88 -1.14 22.57
N ALA A 240 11.95 -0.75 23.85
CA ALA A 240 11.00 0.19 24.43
C ALA A 240 11.02 1.55 23.71
N GLY A 241 12.22 2.05 23.37
CA GLY A 241 12.40 3.26 22.58
C GLY A 241 11.79 3.15 21.19
N LEU A 242 11.93 2.01 20.52
CA LEU A 242 11.33 1.78 19.21
C LEU A 242 9.80 1.73 19.28
N CYS A 243 9.23 1.05 20.28
CA CYS A 243 7.79 1.03 20.52
C CYS A 243 7.24 2.43 20.75
N SER A 244 7.91 3.23 21.59
CA SER A 244 7.49 4.61 21.89
C SER A 244 7.57 5.50 20.64
N LEU A 245 8.68 5.40 19.88
CA LEU A 245 8.85 6.14 18.63
C LEU A 245 7.75 5.83 17.60
N VAL A 246 7.35 4.56 17.48
CA VAL A 246 6.29 4.13 16.57
C VAL A 246 4.91 4.62 17.03
N ASP A 247 4.67 4.66 18.34
CA ASP A 247 3.43 5.19 18.90
C ASP A 247 3.34 6.71 18.67
N ASP A 248 4.39 7.47 19.01
CA ASP A 248 4.47 8.92 18.79
C ASP A 248 4.24 9.27 17.31
N LEU A 249 4.86 8.52 16.40
CA LEU A 249 4.64 8.72 14.97
C LEU A 249 3.20 8.37 14.56
N GLY A 250 2.61 7.33 15.14
CA GLY A 250 1.22 6.96 14.92
C GLY A 250 0.26 8.08 15.33
N GLU A 251 0.47 8.66 16.52
CA GLU A 251 -0.33 9.79 17.01
C GLU A 251 -0.17 11.03 16.13
N LEU A 252 1.05 11.36 15.71
CA LEU A 252 1.30 12.47 14.79
C LEU A 252 0.53 12.27 13.47
N LEU A 253 0.58 11.08 12.88
CA LEU A 253 -0.12 10.77 11.63
C LEU A 253 -1.65 10.86 11.79
N GLU A 254 -2.21 10.39 12.91
CA GLU A 254 -3.64 10.44 13.20
C GLU A 254 -4.14 11.85 13.51
N GLN A 255 -3.36 12.66 14.23
CA GLN A 255 -3.68 14.07 14.50
C GLN A 255 -3.80 14.84 13.18
N HIS A 256 -2.86 14.63 12.25
CA HIS A 256 -2.89 15.27 10.93
C HIS A 256 -4.06 14.79 10.05
N CYS A 257 -4.49 13.54 10.20
CA CYS A 257 -5.69 13.05 9.53
C CYS A 257 -6.98 13.61 10.16
N SER A 258 -6.99 13.84 11.48
CA SER A 258 -8.15 14.34 12.23
C SER A 258 -8.40 15.83 12.00
N ASP A 259 -7.34 16.66 11.95
CA ASP A 259 -7.45 18.10 11.70
C ASP A 259 -7.98 18.43 10.28
N ARG A 260 -7.94 17.46 9.35
CA ARG A 260 -8.55 17.59 8.02
C ARG A 260 -10.05 17.36 7.99
N THR A 261 -10.65 16.82 9.04
CA THR A 261 -12.11 16.76 9.12
C THR A 261 -12.63 18.16 9.45
N PRO A 262 -13.37 18.83 8.53
CA PRO A 262 -13.86 20.17 8.81
C PRO A 262 -14.77 20.10 10.03
N LYS A 263 -14.38 20.78 11.11
CA LYS A 263 -15.23 21.01 12.28
C LYS A 263 -16.53 21.62 11.76
N ARG A 264 -17.58 20.79 11.64
CA ARG A 264 -18.95 21.24 11.41
C ARG A 264 -19.33 22.11 12.59
N GLY A 265 -19.06 23.40 12.47
CA GLY A 265 -19.50 24.41 13.40
C GLY A 265 -21.01 24.30 13.52
N THR A 266 -21.46 23.86 14.68
CA THR A 266 -22.84 23.96 15.14
C THR A 266 -23.20 25.44 15.29
N HIS A 267 -23.47 26.13 14.17
CA HIS A 267 -24.21 27.39 14.18
C HIS A 267 -25.69 27.08 14.43
N ARG A 268 -26.01 26.74 15.68
CA ARG A 268 -27.38 26.69 16.18
C ARG A 268 -27.75 28.06 16.74
N GLY A 269 -28.32 28.89 15.87
CA GLY A 269 -29.39 29.84 16.13
C GLY A 269 -29.27 30.85 17.27
N ALA A 270 -29.15 32.13 16.91
CA ALA A 270 -29.93 33.19 17.53
C ALA A 270 -29.95 34.44 16.62
N GLN A 271 -31.06 34.66 15.90
CA GLN A 271 -31.60 36.01 15.78
C GLN A 271 -33.08 35.98 15.37
N ARG A 272 -33.90 36.41 16.34
CA ARG A 272 -35.29 36.84 16.21
C ARG A 272 -35.37 38.00 15.21
N GLY A 273 -36.46 38.02 14.46
CA GLY A 273 -36.64 38.93 13.34
C GLY A 273 -37.08 40.35 13.68
N GLN A 274 -37.17 41.13 12.61
CA GLN A 274 -38.05 42.27 12.41
C GLN A 274 -38.28 42.40 10.90
N GLY A 275 -39.54 42.51 10.49
CA GLY A 275 -39.91 42.60 9.08
C GLY A 275 -39.98 44.03 8.54
N ARG A 276 -39.98 44.20 7.22
CA ARG A 276 -40.97 45.01 6.49
C ARG A 276 -40.81 44.88 4.97
N LYS A 277 -41.99 44.94 4.34
CA LYS A 277 -42.41 45.03 2.93
C LYS A 277 -41.51 45.77 1.90
N GLN A 278 -41.65 45.25 0.66
CA GLN A 278 -41.93 45.90 -0.64
C GLN A 278 -40.83 45.96 -1.74
N ALA A 279 -41.09 45.15 -2.78
CA ALA A 279 -41.22 45.48 -4.22
C ALA A 279 -39.98 45.77 -5.13
N ALA A 280 -39.81 44.82 -6.08
CA ALA A 280 -39.53 44.97 -7.52
C ALA A 280 -38.10 45.26 -8.03
N PRO A 281 -37.79 44.91 -9.31
CA PRO A 281 -36.59 44.15 -9.67
C PRO A 281 -35.59 44.91 -10.55
N GLY A 282 -34.35 44.41 -10.63
CA GLY A 282 -33.44 44.74 -11.72
C GLY A 282 -31.94 44.57 -11.43
N ALA A 283 -31.25 43.99 -12.40
CA ALA A 283 -29.83 44.13 -12.74
C ALA A 283 -28.77 43.47 -11.84
N GLU A 284 -28.20 42.40 -12.40
CA GLU A 284 -26.76 42.20 -12.64
C GLU A 284 -25.76 42.96 -11.75
N ALA A 285 -25.04 42.22 -10.91
CA ALA A 285 -23.63 42.47 -10.63
C ALA A 285 -22.98 41.17 -10.14
N GLY A 286 -21.96 40.72 -10.88
CA GLY A 286 -21.18 39.53 -10.57
C GLY A 286 -20.48 39.64 -9.21
N GLY A 287 -20.83 38.73 -8.30
CA GLY A 287 -20.04 38.43 -7.12
C GLY A 287 -19.19 37.21 -7.40
N THR A 288 -17.89 37.41 -7.59
CA THR A 288 -16.87 36.36 -7.55
C THR A 288 -16.86 35.73 -6.16
N GLY A 289 -17.68 34.68 -5.99
CA GLY A 289 -17.57 33.75 -4.89
C GLY A 289 -16.31 32.92 -5.07
N ALA A 290 -15.23 33.32 -4.40
CA ALA A 290 -14.06 32.48 -4.17
C ALA A 290 -14.46 31.31 -3.24
N GLY A 291 -15.13 30.32 -3.81
CA GLY A 291 -15.26 29.00 -3.21
C GLY A 291 -14.01 28.21 -3.55
N VAL A 292 -12.95 28.40 -2.77
CA VAL A 292 -11.78 27.51 -2.76
C VAL A 292 -12.29 26.15 -2.31
N THR A 293 -12.54 25.27 -3.27
CA THR A 293 -12.71 23.85 -3.01
C THR A 293 -11.31 23.27 -3.03
N ASP A 294 -10.69 23.20 -1.85
CA ASP A 294 -9.45 22.45 -1.64
C ASP A 294 -9.76 20.99 -1.98
N ARG A 295 -9.41 20.62 -3.22
CA ARG A 295 -9.45 19.26 -3.72
C ARG A 295 -8.10 18.64 -3.39
N GLU A 296 -8.13 17.73 -2.42
CA GLU A 296 -6.98 17.00 -1.91
C GLU A 296 -6.16 16.37 -3.05
N ASN A 297 -4.89 16.77 -3.16
CA ASN A 297 -3.94 16.11 -4.02
C ASN A 297 -3.34 14.91 -3.26
N PRO A 298 -3.34 13.68 -3.80
CA PRO A 298 -2.69 12.53 -3.15
C PRO A 298 -1.19 12.75 -2.92
N GLY A 299 -0.54 13.60 -3.72
CA GLY A 299 0.84 14.04 -3.49
C GLY A 299 1.02 14.90 -2.23
N GLU A 300 -0.02 15.62 -1.81
CA GLU A 300 -0.01 16.42 -0.58
C GLU A 300 -0.03 15.50 0.65
N ALA A 301 -0.92 14.50 0.68
CA ALA A 301 -0.97 13.51 1.75
C ALA A 301 0.36 12.76 1.95
N VAL A 302 1.03 12.39 0.87
CA VAL A 302 2.36 11.75 0.93
C VAL A 302 3.42 12.75 1.42
N ALA A 303 3.42 13.99 0.93
CA ALA A 303 4.34 15.05 1.40
C ALA A 303 4.18 15.33 2.90
N GLU A 304 2.96 15.27 3.42
CA GLU A 304 2.68 15.53 4.84
C GLU A 304 3.07 14.36 5.74
N GLN A 305 2.87 13.12 5.30
CA GLN A 305 3.41 11.93 5.99
C GLN A 305 4.95 11.99 6.07
N ILE A 306 5.60 12.45 4.98
CA ILE A 306 7.04 12.70 4.97
C ILE A 306 7.39 13.79 5.99
N GLY A 307 6.62 14.89 6.03
CA GLY A 307 6.78 15.97 6.99
C GLY A 307 6.74 15.51 8.45
N CYS A 308 5.82 14.60 8.81
CA CYS A 308 5.73 14.03 10.15
C CYS A 308 7.02 13.28 10.54
N VAL A 309 7.54 12.43 9.65
CA VAL A 309 8.79 11.70 9.93
C VAL A 309 9.99 12.65 9.96
N VAL A 310 10.04 13.66 9.09
CA VAL A 310 11.11 14.67 9.12
C VAL A 310 11.12 15.42 10.45
N SER A 311 9.96 15.87 10.93
CA SER A 311 9.82 16.51 12.25
C SER A 311 10.27 15.59 13.39
N LEU A 312 10.00 14.28 13.28
CA LEU A 312 10.44 13.31 14.26
C LEU A 312 11.97 13.14 14.24
N LEU A 313 12.57 13.05 13.04
CA LEU A 313 14.03 12.94 12.85
C LEU A 313 14.80 14.20 13.28
N GLU A 314 14.15 15.35 13.31
CA GLU A 314 14.72 16.58 13.87
C GLU A 314 14.93 16.48 15.39
N THR A 315 14.19 15.62 16.10
CA THR A 315 14.35 15.45 17.55
C THR A 315 15.74 14.86 17.87
N GLU A 316 16.40 15.44 18.87
CA GLU A 316 17.78 15.07 19.24
C GLU A 316 17.89 13.56 19.51
N GLY A 317 18.87 12.92 18.85
CA GLY A 317 19.15 11.50 19.01
C GLY A 317 18.24 10.54 18.21
N VAL A 318 17.10 11.00 17.68
CA VAL A 318 16.15 10.12 16.97
C VAL A 318 16.73 9.59 15.66
N ALA A 319 17.37 10.43 14.84
CA ALA A 319 17.99 9.98 13.60
C ALA A 319 19.11 8.95 13.83
N THR A 320 19.88 9.10 14.91
CA THR A 320 20.90 8.14 15.34
C THR A 320 20.28 6.84 15.81
N PHE A 321 19.21 6.92 16.59
CA PHE A 321 18.46 5.77 17.07
C PHE A 321 17.84 4.97 15.92
N VAL A 322 17.16 5.63 14.96
CA VAL A 322 16.56 4.98 13.78
C VAL A 322 17.64 4.28 12.95
N ALA A 323 18.78 4.92 12.73
CA ALA A 323 19.89 4.29 12.02
C ALA A 323 20.42 3.06 12.75
N ALA A 324 20.61 3.16 14.08
CA ALA A 324 21.08 2.05 14.90
C ALA A 324 20.06 0.88 14.93
N ALA A 325 18.76 1.18 15.04
CA ALA A 325 17.69 0.20 15.00
C ALA A 325 17.65 -0.53 13.64
N CYS A 326 17.79 0.20 12.53
CA CYS A 326 17.90 -0.40 11.20
C CYS A 326 19.18 -1.21 10.99
N ASP A 327 20.24 -0.97 11.78
CA ASP A 327 21.53 -1.66 11.67
C ASP A 327 21.57 -2.99 12.45
N ARG A 328 20.64 -3.15 13.41
CA ARG A 328 20.66 -4.19 14.43
C ARG A 328 19.78 -5.39 14.07
N ASP A 329 20.41 -6.56 13.95
CA ASP A 329 19.74 -7.81 13.60
C ASP A 329 18.65 -8.22 14.62
N ASP A 330 18.79 -7.84 15.90
CA ASP A 330 17.78 -8.10 16.94
C ASP A 330 16.56 -7.19 16.85
N MET A 331 16.64 -6.07 16.12
CA MET A 331 15.52 -5.15 15.92
C MET A 331 14.66 -5.54 14.71
N TYR A 332 15.16 -6.34 13.77
CA TYR A 332 14.40 -6.73 12.58
C TYR A 332 13.11 -7.49 12.93
N PRO A 333 13.15 -8.49 13.85
CA PRO A 333 11.92 -9.15 14.31
C PRO A 333 10.96 -8.18 15.01
N VAL A 334 11.47 -7.17 15.71
CA VAL A 334 10.65 -6.16 16.41
C VAL A 334 9.93 -5.28 15.39
N PHE A 335 10.62 -4.81 14.34
CA PHE A 335 9.99 -4.11 13.22
C PHE A 335 8.89 -4.95 12.56
N ALA A 336 9.11 -6.26 12.36
CA ALA A 336 8.12 -7.14 11.74
C ALA A 336 6.84 -7.23 12.58
N VAL A 337 6.97 -7.35 13.90
CA VAL A 337 5.84 -7.45 14.83
C VAL A 337 5.10 -6.12 14.95
N LEU A 338 5.80 -5.00 15.07
CA LEU A 338 5.18 -3.67 15.09
C LEU A 338 4.48 -3.35 13.75
N ALA A 339 5.03 -3.84 12.63
CA ALA A 339 4.41 -3.67 11.32
C ALA A 339 3.11 -4.48 11.15
N ALA A 340 2.96 -5.59 11.88
CA ALA A 340 1.77 -6.43 11.89
C ALA A 340 0.68 -5.95 12.85
N GLY A 341 1.02 -5.06 13.80
CA GLY A 341 0.08 -4.50 14.77
C GLY A 341 -0.62 -3.21 14.31
N PRO A 342 -1.38 -2.56 15.22
CA PRO A 342 -2.24 -1.42 14.89
C PRO A 342 -1.52 -0.22 14.28
N ARG A 343 -0.26 0.02 14.68
CA ARG A 343 0.58 1.11 14.14
C ARG A 343 1.43 0.68 12.94
N GLY A 344 1.07 -0.40 12.25
CA GLY A 344 1.88 -0.91 11.14
C GLY A 344 2.09 0.09 10.00
N ALA A 345 1.14 1.01 9.78
CA ALA A 345 1.30 2.12 8.83
C ALA A 345 2.45 3.06 9.21
N ALA A 346 2.57 3.41 10.50
CA ALA A 346 3.65 4.27 11.00
C ALA A 346 5.02 3.63 10.77
N VAL A 347 5.15 2.32 11.01
CA VAL A 347 6.39 1.57 10.74
C VAL A 347 6.77 1.63 9.25
N ARG A 348 5.81 1.40 8.35
CA ARG A 348 6.06 1.48 6.90
C ARG A 348 6.46 2.89 6.47
N THR A 349 5.79 3.92 6.98
CA THR A 349 6.11 5.33 6.69
C THR A 349 7.51 5.68 7.17
N LEU A 350 7.86 5.31 8.40
CA LEU A 350 9.21 5.51 8.96
C LEU A 350 10.28 4.86 8.08
N LEU A 351 10.11 3.60 7.70
CA LEU A 351 11.07 2.86 6.87
C LEU A 351 11.14 3.40 5.43
N THR A 352 10.01 3.83 4.88
CA THR A 352 9.95 4.45 3.53
C THR A 352 10.71 5.76 3.51
N VAL A 353 10.47 6.64 4.48
CA VAL A 353 11.19 7.92 4.58
C VAL A 353 12.67 7.69 4.89
N THR A 354 12.99 6.76 5.78
CA THR A 354 14.38 6.39 6.10
C THR A 354 15.10 5.89 4.84
N ALA A 355 14.50 4.98 4.07
CA ALA A 355 15.06 4.52 2.79
C ALA A 355 15.21 5.67 1.78
N GLY A 356 14.23 6.57 1.72
CA GLY A 356 14.24 7.73 0.83
C GLY A 356 15.32 8.76 1.17
N LEU A 357 15.61 9.01 2.44
CA LEU A 357 16.59 10.01 2.87
C LEU A 357 18.01 9.46 3.02
N SER A 358 18.17 8.15 3.22
CA SER A 358 19.47 7.53 3.45
C SER A 358 20.14 7.05 2.17
N ARG A 359 21.45 6.77 2.26
CA ARG A 359 22.28 6.19 1.21
C ARG A 359 22.96 4.91 1.70
N GLY A 360 23.38 4.09 0.75
CA GLY A 360 24.22 2.91 1.02
C GLY A 360 23.60 1.85 1.92
N LEU A 361 24.34 1.39 2.93
CA LEU A 361 23.94 0.25 3.75
C LEU A 361 22.68 0.52 4.56
N LEU A 362 22.53 1.73 5.11
CA LEU A 362 21.32 2.10 5.87
C LEU A 362 20.09 2.05 4.96
N ARG A 363 20.19 2.60 3.75
CA ARG A 363 19.12 2.53 2.74
C ARG A 363 18.76 1.10 2.38
N GLN A 364 19.76 0.28 2.09
CA GLN A 364 19.55 -1.13 1.73
C GLN A 364 18.84 -1.90 2.86
N ARG A 365 19.18 -1.60 4.12
CA ARG A 365 18.55 -2.18 5.31
C ARG A 365 17.12 -1.68 5.51
N ALA A 366 16.91 -0.37 5.39
CA ALA A 366 15.58 0.22 5.46
C ALA A 366 14.65 -0.34 4.37
N LEU A 367 15.14 -0.56 3.15
CA LEU A 367 14.39 -1.21 2.06
C LEU A 367 14.08 -2.68 2.37
N ALA A 368 15.03 -3.45 2.90
CA ALA A 368 14.79 -4.84 3.29
C ALA A 368 13.77 -4.95 4.45
N LEU A 369 13.87 -4.07 5.44
CA LEU A 369 12.90 -3.98 6.54
C LEU A 369 11.54 -3.50 6.06
N LEU A 370 11.48 -2.53 5.15
CA LEU A 370 10.24 -2.09 4.52
C LEU A 370 9.57 -3.24 3.78
N ALA A 371 10.36 -4.10 3.13
CA ALA A 371 9.83 -5.28 2.45
C ALA A 371 9.13 -6.23 3.43
N VAL A 372 9.76 -6.50 4.57
CA VAL A 372 9.16 -7.31 5.66
C VAL A 372 7.91 -6.64 6.21
N ALA A 373 7.98 -5.34 6.53
CA ALA A 373 6.85 -4.60 7.08
C ALA A 373 5.63 -4.56 6.13
N ALA A 374 5.89 -4.38 4.84
CA ALA A 374 4.86 -4.43 3.79
C ALA A 374 4.26 -5.83 3.63
N TRP A 375 5.08 -6.87 3.80
CA TRP A 375 4.65 -8.27 3.79
C TRP A 375 3.67 -8.57 4.92
N CYS A 376 3.89 -8.01 6.11
CA CYS A 376 3.04 -8.23 7.28
C CYS A 376 1.64 -7.62 7.17
N SER A 377 1.42 -6.62 6.31
CA SER A 377 0.32 -5.67 6.57
C SER A 377 -0.61 -5.34 5.40
N SER A 378 -0.24 -5.52 4.12
CA SER A 378 -1.21 -5.29 3.02
C SER A 378 -0.74 -5.57 1.59
N GLY A 379 0.50 -5.96 1.29
CA GLY A 379 0.84 -6.14 -0.12
C GLY A 379 2.17 -6.80 -0.44
N GLY A 380 2.08 -7.92 -1.16
CA GLY A 380 3.22 -8.53 -1.83
C GLY A 380 3.91 -7.57 -2.81
N VAL A 381 3.22 -6.53 -3.32
CA VAL A 381 3.76 -5.58 -4.31
C VAL A 381 4.83 -4.68 -3.72
N LEU A 382 4.51 -3.95 -2.64
CA LEU A 382 5.46 -3.07 -1.98
C LEU A 382 6.61 -3.91 -1.41
N ALA A 383 6.30 -5.09 -0.88
CA ALA A 383 7.30 -6.01 -0.38
C ALA A 383 8.24 -6.53 -1.48
N HIS A 384 7.70 -6.95 -2.62
CA HIS A 384 8.46 -7.37 -3.80
C HIS A 384 9.34 -6.23 -4.31
N ARG A 385 8.79 -5.03 -4.47
CA ARG A 385 9.52 -3.88 -5.01
C ARG A 385 10.63 -3.43 -4.08
N ALA A 386 10.35 -3.31 -2.78
CA ALA A 386 11.34 -2.94 -1.79
C ALA A 386 12.46 -3.98 -1.68
N SER A 387 12.11 -5.28 -1.69
CA SER A 387 13.10 -6.37 -1.66
C SER A 387 13.92 -6.45 -2.94
N HIS A 388 13.30 -6.35 -4.11
CA HIS A 388 13.98 -6.30 -5.40
C HIS A 388 14.93 -5.09 -5.49
N ARG A 389 14.49 -3.90 -5.04
CA ARG A 389 15.34 -2.70 -4.99
C ARG A 389 16.53 -2.90 -4.04
N ALA A 390 16.31 -3.46 -2.86
CA ALA A 390 17.39 -3.78 -1.92
C ALA A 390 18.41 -4.75 -2.54
N VAL A 391 17.94 -5.85 -3.13
CA VAL A 391 18.80 -6.84 -3.80
C VAL A 391 19.56 -6.23 -4.97
N ALA A 392 18.92 -5.42 -5.81
CA ALA A 392 19.54 -4.74 -6.94
C ALA A 392 20.63 -3.74 -6.49
N GLU A 393 20.36 -2.94 -5.45
CA GLU A 393 21.33 -1.99 -4.90
C GLU A 393 22.54 -2.69 -4.28
N ILE A 394 22.33 -3.81 -3.58
CA ILE A 394 23.41 -4.60 -2.98
C ILE A 394 24.22 -5.27 -4.11
N THR A 395 23.57 -6.05 -4.98
CA THR A 395 24.28 -6.77 -6.05
C THR A 395 25.01 -5.82 -7.00
N GLY A 396 24.41 -4.69 -7.36
CA GLY A 396 25.04 -3.64 -8.17
C GLY A 396 26.30 -3.06 -7.52
N ARG A 397 26.24 -2.71 -6.22
CA ARG A 397 27.40 -2.17 -5.48
C ARG A 397 28.54 -3.18 -5.32
N TYR A 398 28.20 -4.38 -4.88
CA TYR A 398 29.23 -5.36 -4.50
C TYR A 398 29.85 -6.03 -5.73
N ARG A 399 29.15 -6.14 -6.86
CA ARG A 399 29.75 -6.63 -8.12
C ARG A 399 30.96 -5.78 -8.55
N TYR A 400 30.93 -4.47 -8.36
CA TYR A 400 32.05 -3.56 -8.68
C TYR A 400 33.18 -3.62 -7.64
N ARG A 401 32.85 -3.75 -6.34
CA ARG A 401 33.85 -3.79 -5.25
C ARG A 401 34.60 -5.11 -5.15
N TRP A 402 33.97 -6.24 -5.50
CA TRP A 402 34.62 -7.55 -5.58
C TRP A 402 35.71 -7.59 -6.66
N MET A 403 35.55 -6.85 -7.76
CA MET A 403 36.56 -6.75 -8.82
C MET A 403 37.78 -5.90 -8.44
N THR A 404 37.69 -5.02 -7.44
CA THR A 404 38.72 -4.01 -7.13
C THR A 404 39.52 -4.28 -5.85
N GLY A 405 39.16 -5.31 -5.07
CA GLY A 405 40.05 -6.01 -4.13
C GLY A 405 40.84 -5.16 -3.12
N ARG A 406 40.21 -4.39 -2.22
CA ARG A 406 40.93 -3.69 -1.12
C ARG A 406 40.26 -3.76 0.26
N GLY A 407 41.01 -4.24 1.26
CA GLY A 407 40.86 -3.83 2.67
C GLY A 407 40.02 -4.71 3.61
N ARG A 408 40.29 -4.63 4.93
CA ARG A 408 39.53 -5.33 6.00
C ARG A 408 38.10 -4.77 6.16
N ASP A 409 37.90 -3.49 5.85
CA ASP A 409 36.62 -2.77 5.91
C ASP A 409 35.61 -3.39 4.94
N LEU A 410 36.11 -3.93 3.83
CA LEU A 410 35.30 -4.65 2.84
C LEU A 410 34.62 -5.88 3.44
N ARG A 411 35.26 -6.60 4.39
CA ARG A 411 34.69 -7.82 4.99
C ARG A 411 33.50 -7.53 5.92
N HIS A 412 33.52 -6.41 6.63
CA HIS A 412 32.43 -6.04 7.54
C HIS A 412 31.23 -5.51 6.77
N GLY A 413 31.48 -4.64 5.78
CA GLY A 413 30.45 -4.19 4.85
C GLY A 413 29.83 -5.36 4.08
N LEU A 414 30.65 -6.33 3.66
CA LEU A 414 30.16 -7.55 3.01
C LEU A 414 29.27 -8.37 3.93
N ARG A 415 29.68 -8.65 5.18
CA ARG A 415 28.84 -9.38 6.14
C ARG A 415 27.51 -8.70 6.43
N ARG A 416 27.48 -7.36 6.48
CA ARG A 416 26.22 -6.61 6.65
C ARG A 416 25.33 -6.68 5.41
N ALA A 417 25.92 -6.60 4.22
CA ALA A 417 25.21 -6.77 2.96
C ALA A 417 24.68 -8.20 2.79
N GLU A 418 25.46 -9.22 3.12
CA GLU A 418 25.06 -10.63 3.15
C GLU A 418 23.87 -10.85 4.08
N ARG A 419 23.89 -10.27 5.30
CA ARG A 419 22.74 -10.31 6.21
C ARG A 419 21.50 -9.62 5.64
N THR A 420 21.69 -8.49 4.95
CA THR A 420 20.59 -7.76 4.32
C THR A 420 20.02 -8.55 3.12
N LEU A 421 20.86 -9.25 2.36
CA LEU A 421 20.43 -10.18 1.31
C LEU A 421 19.74 -11.42 1.86
N ALA A 422 20.22 -11.96 2.98
CA ALA A 422 19.58 -13.07 3.67
C ALA A 422 18.17 -12.72 4.16
N LEU A 423 17.89 -11.43 4.35
CA LEU A 423 16.54 -10.92 4.62
C LEU A 423 15.75 -10.66 3.33
N ALA A 424 16.27 -9.83 2.42
CA ALA A 424 15.53 -9.38 1.24
C ALA A 424 15.30 -10.49 0.21
N GLY A 425 16.27 -11.39 0.01
CA GLY A 425 16.20 -12.45 -0.99
C GLY A 425 15.02 -13.40 -0.77
N PRO A 426 14.86 -14.01 0.42
CA PRO A 426 13.73 -14.89 0.71
C PRO A 426 12.37 -14.19 0.64
N VAL A 427 12.29 -12.89 0.98
CA VAL A 427 11.06 -12.11 0.83
C VAL A 427 10.74 -11.86 -0.64
N MET A 428 11.75 -11.51 -1.45
CA MET A 428 11.61 -11.31 -2.90
C MET A 428 11.15 -12.61 -3.58
N GLU A 429 11.79 -13.74 -3.28
CA GLU A 429 11.48 -15.05 -3.83
C GLU A 429 10.08 -15.52 -3.46
N ALA A 430 9.66 -15.31 -2.21
CA ALA A 430 8.29 -15.57 -1.77
C ALA A 430 7.29 -14.69 -2.54
N ALA A 431 7.61 -13.41 -2.74
CA ALA A 431 6.77 -12.47 -3.47
C ALA A 431 6.57 -12.87 -4.93
N GLU A 432 7.65 -13.26 -5.61
CA GLU A 432 7.63 -13.67 -7.02
C GLU A 432 6.81 -14.94 -7.24
N ARG A 433 6.86 -15.87 -6.27
CA ARG A 433 6.11 -17.12 -6.33
C ARG A 433 4.66 -16.99 -5.86
N GLY A 434 4.25 -15.80 -5.38
CA GLY A 434 2.96 -15.61 -4.71
C GLY A 434 2.81 -16.49 -3.45
N GLY A 435 3.92 -17.01 -2.92
CA GLY A 435 3.96 -17.94 -1.81
C GLY A 435 4.29 -17.23 -0.49
N PRO A 436 4.19 -17.92 0.65
CA PRO A 436 4.58 -17.39 1.95
C PRO A 436 6.10 -17.21 2.06
N SER A 437 6.52 -16.34 2.98
CA SER A 437 7.92 -16.21 3.36
C SER A 437 8.13 -16.80 4.77
N PRO A 438 8.73 -18.00 4.91
CA PRO A 438 9.02 -18.60 6.22
C PRO A 438 9.90 -17.71 7.10
N VAL A 439 10.74 -16.87 6.47
CA VAL A 439 11.58 -15.90 7.17
C VAL A 439 10.73 -14.87 7.90
N VAL A 440 9.63 -14.41 7.30
CA VAL A 440 8.72 -13.46 7.95
C VAL A 440 7.98 -14.11 9.11
N SER A 441 7.47 -15.34 8.97
CA SER A 441 6.86 -16.07 10.10
C SER A 441 7.83 -16.23 11.28
N GLN A 442 9.08 -16.63 11.01
CA GLN A 442 10.11 -16.74 12.05
C GLN A 442 10.43 -15.39 12.71
N MET A 443 10.39 -14.30 11.94
CA MET A 443 10.57 -12.95 12.48
C MET A 443 9.42 -12.53 13.38
N LEU A 444 8.18 -12.86 13.04
CA LEU A 444 7.03 -12.57 13.92
C LEU A 444 7.15 -13.31 15.25
N ASP A 445 7.45 -14.61 15.21
CA ASP A 445 7.65 -15.42 16.41
C ASP A 445 8.78 -14.85 17.27
N ARG A 446 9.93 -14.56 16.66
CA ARG A 446 11.08 -14.02 17.36
C ARG A 446 10.84 -12.61 17.90
N GLY A 447 10.08 -11.79 17.19
CA GLY A 447 9.76 -10.43 17.60
C GLY A 447 8.93 -10.39 18.87
N ILE A 448 7.92 -11.27 18.97
CA ILE A 448 7.10 -11.40 20.19
C ILE A 448 8.00 -11.80 21.37
N GLU A 449 8.85 -12.81 21.21
CA GLU A 449 9.78 -13.24 22.26
C GLU A 449 10.71 -12.11 22.74
N LEU A 450 11.18 -11.26 21.82
CA LEU A 450 12.06 -10.15 22.15
C LEU A 450 11.32 -9.03 22.87
N VAL A 451 10.10 -8.72 22.46
CA VAL A 451 9.23 -7.74 23.15
C VAL A 451 8.89 -8.23 24.56
N ASP A 452 8.49 -9.48 24.73
CA ASP A 452 8.17 -10.05 26.04
C ASP A 452 9.42 -10.10 26.95
N ARG A 453 10.59 -10.40 26.37
CA ARG A 453 11.87 -10.33 27.07
C ARG A 453 12.24 -8.90 27.47
N ALA A 454 11.92 -7.91 26.64
CA ALA A 454 12.15 -6.52 26.98
C ALA A 454 11.24 -6.07 28.12
N ALA A 455 9.95 -6.42 28.06
CA ALA A 455 8.99 -6.12 29.11
C ALA A 455 9.38 -6.77 30.45
N SER A 456 9.74 -8.05 30.47
CA SER A 456 10.18 -8.74 31.70
C SER A 456 11.46 -8.19 32.34
N ARG A 457 12.27 -7.44 31.58
CA ARG A 457 13.51 -6.79 32.07
C ARG A 457 13.31 -5.31 32.43
N CYS A 458 12.14 -4.74 32.19
CA CYS A 458 11.86 -3.35 32.53
C CYS A 458 11.64 -3.18 34.04
N PRO A 459 12.26 -2.18 34.68
CA PRO A 459 11.99 -1.86 36.08
C PRO A 459 10.54 -1.36 36.25
N GLY A 460 9.94 -1.60 37.42
CA GLY A 460 8.49 -1.49 37.63
C GLY A 460 7.80 -0.20 37.13
N SER A 461 8.40 0.98 37.34
CA SER A 461 7.83 2.25 36.85
C SER A 461 7.91 2.41 35.32
N ALA A 462 8.95 1.84 34.68
CA ALA A 462 9.09 1.85 33.22
C ALA A 462 8.25 0.74 32.57
N LEU A 463 7.88 -0.30 33.33
CA LEU A 463 7.03 -1.38 32.85
C LEU A 463 5.59 -0.91 32.62
N GLU A 464 5.04 -0.07 33.50
CA GLU A 464 3.69 0.48 33.33
C GLU A 464 3.59 1.37 32.09
N GLU A 465 4.60 2.23 31.88
CA GLU A 465 4.72 3.08 30.69
C GLU A 465 4.86 2.23 29.42
N LEU A 466 5.78 1.26 29.43
CA LEU A 466 5.97 0.35 28.30
C LEU A 466 4.73 -0.50 28.02
N ALA A 467 4.01 -0.96 29.05
CA ALA A 467 2.78 -1.73 28.88
C ALA A 467 1.70 -0.89 28.17
N GLY A 468 1.54 0.38 28.58
CA GLY A 468 0.60 1.28 27.92
C GLY A 468 0.96 1.56 26.45
N VAL A 469 2.25 1.71 26.14
CA VAL A 469 2.73 1.85 24.75
C VAL A 469 2.49 0.55 23.97
N LEU A 470 2.85 -0.60 24.54
CA LEU A 470 2.68 -1.91 23.90
C LEU A 470 1.22 -2.20 23.56
N ASP A 471 0.27 -1.86 24.43
CA ASP A 471 -1.17 -2.02 24.16
C ASP A 471 -1.65 -1.20 22.95
N ARG A 472 -0.95 -0.10 22.60
CA ARG A 472 -1.27 0.74 21.44
C ARG A 472 -0.55 0.31 20.16
N VAL A 473 0.67 -0.23 20.27
CA VAL A 473 1.49 -0.57 19.09
C VAL A 473 1.48 -2.05 18.72
N LEU A 474 1.08 -2.92 19.65
CA LEU A 474 1.13 -4.37 19.50
C LEU A 474 -0.22 -5.01 19.86
N ASP A 475 -0.93 -5.50 18.84
CA ASP A 475 -2.04 -6.43 19.03
C ASP A 475 -1.55 -7.86 18.78
N ARG A 476 -1.45 -8.65 19.85
CA ARG A 476 -1.00 -10.05 19.76
C ARG A 476 -1.95 -10.91 18.91
N GLN A 477 -3.25 -10.59 18.90
CA GLN A 477 -4.21 -11.31 18.07
C GLN A 477 -3.98 -11.01 16.60
N GLU A 478 -3.80 -9.73 16.22
CA GLU A 478 -3.49 -9.37 14.84
C GLU A 478 -2.19 -9.99 14.35
N VAL A 479 -1.14 -9.97 15.18
CA VAL A 479 0.14 -10.62 14.83
C VAL A 479 -0.03 -12.12 14.64
N ASN A 480 -0.80 -12.79 15.50
CA ASN A 480 -1.11 -14.20 15.35
C ASN A 480 -1.96 -14.48 14.11
N ASP A 481 -2.90 -13.60 13.76
CA ASP A 481 -3.72 -13.73 12.56
C ASP A 481 -2.86 -13.61 11.30
N VAL A 482 -1.94 -12.63 11.25
CA VAL A 482 -0.94 -12.48 10.17
C VAL A 482 -0.05 -13.73 10.10
N ARG A 483 0.48 -14.20 11.22
CA ARG A 483 1.33 -15.40 11.29
C ARG A 483 0.58 -16.65 10.81
N ASN A 484 -0.64 -16.87 11.28
CA ASN A 484 -1.47 -18.00 10.89
C ASN A 484 -1.82 -17.95 9.40
N GLU A 485 -2.08 -16.77 8.86
CA GLU A 485 -2.30 -16.58 7.43
C GLU A 485 -1.04 -16.92 6.61
N LEU A 486 0.14 -16.52 7.07
CA LEU A 486 1.40 -16.93 6.44
C LEU A 486 1.59 -18.46 6.51
N ASP A 487 1.35 -19.09 7.65
CA ASP A 487 1.50 -20.54 7.81
C ASP A 487 0.48 -21.34 6.99
N ARG A 488 -0.75 -20.83 6.84
CA ARG A 488 -1.75 -21.43 5.94
C ARG A 488 -1.27 -21.45 4.49
N ARG A 489 -0.63 -20.37 4.05
CA ARG A 489 -0.03 -20.29 2.70
C ARG A 489 1.16 -21.24 2.51
N VAL A 490 1.84 -21.68 3.58
CA VAL A 490 2.95 -22.66 3.49
C VAL A 490 2.44 -24.07 3.28
N ARG A 491 1.24 -24.38 3.77
CA ARG A 491 0.65 -25.71 3.71
C ARG A 491 -0.14 -25.99 2.43
N ARG A 492 -0.38 -24.95 1.61
CA ARG A 492 -0.96 -25.03 0.28
C ARG A 492 0.17 -25.17 -0.74
#